data_AF-A0A7C6TI24-F1
#
_entry.id   AF-A0A7C6TI24-F1
#
_cell.length_a   1.000
_cell.length_b   1.000
_cell.length_c   1.000
_cell.angle_alpha   90.00
_cell.angle_beta   90.00
_cell.angle_gamma   90.00
#
_symmetry.space_group_name_H-M   'P 1'
#
loop_
_entity.id
_entity.type
_entity.pdbx_description
1 polymer ?
#
loop_
_entity_poly.entity_id
_entity_poly.type
_entity_poly.pdbx_seq_one_letter_code
_entity_poly.pdbx_strand_id
1 'polypeptide(L)'
;MMRSRLMPLSLFAALVLLVVAGCTLANACAEAPAPVSPSEPTPGGASEGLAPVDEIDILILESYPVQVHVVARGQLSDAATVIDGVTQERAGDTIRVRVYTARDPDAIAAQVLTPFEETIPLDLRGLGIVPGVYTVDVNGVTAPLTLDATMLGH
;
A
#
# COMPACT_ATOMS: atom_id res chain seq x y z
N MET A 1 -56.73 -47.30 -28.38
CA MET A 1 -56.70 -48.56 -29.16
C MET A 1 -55.94 -48.33 -30.46
N MET A 2 -55.30 -49.37 -30.98
CA MET A 2 -54.43 -49.44 -32.17
C MET A 2 -52.98 -49.01 -31.94
N ARG A 3 -52.01 -49.94 -31.78
CA ARG A 3 -51.42 -50.87 -32.77
C ARG A 3 -50.76 -50.07 -33.90
N SER A 4 -49.56 -50.33 -34.39
CA SER A 4 -48.52 -51.33 -34.14
C SER A 4 -47.43 -51.07 -35.19
N ARG A 5 -46.16 -51.26 -34.80
CA ARG A 5 -45.09 -51.90 -35.58
C ARG A 5 -44.59 -51.28 -36.91
N LEU A 6 -43.29 -51.53 -37.12
CA LEU A 6 -42.52 -51.71 -38.36
C LEU A 6 -41.57 -50.58 -38.79
N MET A 7 -40.33 -50.78 -38.34
CA MET A 7 -39.02 -50.41 -38.86
C MET A 7 -38.84 -50.80 -40.36
N PRO A 8 -38.04 -50.06 -41.16
CA PRO A 8 -36.71 -50.58 -41.57
C PRO A 8 -35.64 -49.46 -41.64
N LEU A 9 -34.52 -49.58 -40.93
CA LEU A 9 -33.30 -50.22 -41.43
C LEU A 9 -32.78 -49.66 -42.78
N SER A 10 -32.68 -48.34 -42.94
CA SER A 10 -32.01 -47.76 -44.15
C SER A 10 -31.08 -46.58 -43.91
N LEU A 11 -30.93 -46.10 -42.67
CA LEU A 11 -29.99 -45.00 -42.38
C LEU A 11 -28.89 -45.41 -41.38
N PHE A 12 -28.52 -46.70 -41.39
CA PHE A 12 -27.43 -47.26 -40.58
C PHE A 12 -26.04 -47.03 -41.19
N ALA A 13 -25.92 -46.30 -42.31
CA ALA A 13 -24.68 -46.18 -43.08
C ALA A 13 -24.07 -44.76 -43.11
N ALA A 14 -24.76 -43.72 -42.62
CA ALA A 14 -24.28 -42.34 -42.71
C ALA A 14 -23.81 -41.71 -41.38
N LEU A 15 -24.01 -42.39 -40.25
CA LEU A 15 -23.62 -41.88 -38.91
C LEU A 15 -22.39 -42.60 -38.32
N VAL A 16 -21.50 -43.13 -39.16
CA VAL A 16 -20.27 -43.81 -38.71
C VAL A 16 -19.02 -42.94 -38.92
N LEU A 17 -19.18 -41.66 -39.29
CA LEU A 17 -18.04 -40.76 -39.57
C LEU A 17 -17.95 -39.48 -38.71
N LEU A 18 -18.74 -39.29 -37.63
CA LEU A 18 -18.77 -38.00 -36.92
C LEU A 18 -18.60 -38.00 -35.40
N VAL A 19 -18.17 -39.08 -34.74
CA VAL A 19 -17.83 -38.98 -33.30
C VAL A 19 -16.54 -39.73 -33.00
N VAL A 20 -15.47 -39.30 -33.66
CA VAL A 20 -14.12 -39.39 -33.12
C VAL A 20 -14.01 -38.29 -32.05
N ALA A 21 -14.38 -38.63 -30.81
CA ALA A 21 -14.04 -37.94 -29.57
C ALA A 21 -14.76 -38.72 -28.46
N GLY A 22 -14.16 -39.75 -27.89
CA GLY A 22 -12.95 -39.60 -27.09
C GLY A 22 -13.37 -39.43 -25.64
N CYS A 23 -13.29 -40.53 -24.89
CA CYS A 23 -12.86 -40.61 -23.49
C CYS A 23 -13.52 -39.64 -22.48
N THR A 24 -14.52 -40.10 -21.73
CA THR A 24 -14.38 -40.69 -20.37
C THR A 24 -14.14 -39.70 -19.23
N LEU A 25 -14.87 -39.96 -18.14
CA LEU A 25 -14.72 -39.49 -16.76
C LEU A 25 -15.49 -38.21 -16.40
N ALA A 26 -16.72 -38.45 -15.93
CA ALA A 26 -17.35 -37.62 -14.91
C ALA A 26 -16.46 -37.62 -13.67
N ASN A 27 -15.88 -36.46 -13.35
CA ASN A 27 -15.32 -36.18 -12.04
C ASN A 27 -16.00 -34.91 -11.52
N ALA A 28 -17.00 -35.09 -10.69
CA ALA A 28 -17.51 -34.02 -9.85
C ALA A 28 -16.45 -33.72 -8.79
N CYS A 29 -15.76 -32.59 -8.94
CA CYS A 29 -15.09 -31.94 -7.82
C CYS A 29 -15.55 -30.49 -7.84
N ALA A 30 -16.06 -30.02 -6.69
CA ALA A 30 -16.46 -28.66 -6.50
C ALA A 30 -15.23 -27.75 -6.68
N GLU A 31 -15.27 -26.82 -7.63
CA GLU A 31 -14.28 -25.77 -7.73
C GLU A 31 -14.56 -24.77 -6.60
N ALA A 32 -13.72 -24.82 -5.57
CA ALA A 32 -13.69 -23.79 -4.54
C ALA A 32 -13.40 -22.44 -5.21
N PRO A 33 -14.04 -21.33 -4.79
CA PRO A 33 -13.68 -20.02 -5.32
C PRO A 33 -12.18 -19.79 -5.08
N ALA A 34 -11.46 -19.49 -6.16
CA ALA A 34 -10.03 -19.23 -6.12
C ALA A 34 -9.71 -18.16 -5.06
N PRO A 35 -8.57 -18.27 -4.36
CA PRO A 35 -8.12 -17.20 -3.47
C PRO A 35 -7.88 -15.94 -4.32
N VAL A 36 -8.58 -14.86 -3.99
CA VAL A 36 -8.31 -13.54 -4.55
C VAL A 36 -6.86 -13.17 -4.24
N SER A 37 -6.02 -13.18 -5.27
CA SER A 37 -4.66 -12.67 -5.18
C SER A 37 -4.71 -11.16 -4.93
N PRO A 38 -3.78 -10.58 -4.15
CA PRO A 38 -3.76 -9.16 -3.87
C PRO A 38 -3.72 -8.36 -5.18
N SER A 39 -4.62 -7.39 -5.30
CA SER A 39 -4.75 -6.50 -6.45
C SER A 39 -3.40 -5.86 -6.80
N GLU A 40 -2.96 -6.02 -8.05
CA GLU A 40 -1.92 -5.18 -8.63
C GLU A 40 -2.39 -3.72 -8.63
N PRO A 41 -1.52 -2.74 -8.31
CA PRO A 41 -1.88 -1.34 -8.40
C PRO A 41 -2.06 -0.95 -9.87
N THR A 42 -3.29 -0.63 -10.27
CA THR A 42 -3.59 0.04 -11.54
C THR A 42 -2.83 1.37 -11.60
N PRO A 43 -1.98 1.62 -12.62
CA PRO A 43 -1.34 2.92 -12.80
C PRO A 43 -2.36 3.96 -13.29
N GLY A 44 -3.16 4.47 -12.37
CA GLY A 44 -4.00 5.66 -12.50
C GLY A 44 -3.31 6.87 -11.88
N GLY A 45 -2.15 7.23 -12.43
CA GLY A 45 -1.53 8.56 -12.40
C GLY A 45 -1.64 9.47 -11.17
N ALA A 46 -1.56 8.96 -9.94
CA ALA A 46 -1.32 9.84 -8.79
C ALA A 46 0.05 10.51 -8.97
N SER A 47 0.10 11.84 -8.93
CA SER A 47 1.39 12.53 -8.92
C SER A 47 1.97 12.45 -7.51
N GLU A 48 2.97 11.58 -7.31
CA GLU A 48 3.70 11.45 -6.05
C GLU A 48 4.73 12.58 -5.91
N GLY A 49 4.70 13.27 -4.77
CA GLY A 49 5.61 14.37 -4.44
C GLY A 49 6.00 14.35 -2.96
N LEU A 50 6.95 15.19 -2.56
CA LEU A 50 7.25 15.42 -1.14
C LEU A 50 6.32 16.50 -0.59
N ALA A 51 5.79 16.29 0.61
CA ALA A 51 5.02 17.29 1.32
C ALA A 51 5.89 18.53 1.61
N PRO A 52 5.43 19.75 1.31
CA PRO A 52 6.11 20.98 1.70
C PRO A 52 5.99 21.17 3.22
N VAL A 53 7.03 20.77 3.94
CA VAL A 53 7.12 20.93 5.40
C VAL A 53 7.72 22.31 5.69
N ASP A 54 7.04 23.06 6.55
CA ASP A 54 7.47 24.39 7.01
C ASP A 54 8.13 24.31 8.39
N GLU A 55 7.63 23.43 9.26
CA GLU A 55 8.06 23.32 10.65
C GLU A 55 8.05 21.86 11.12
N ILE A 56 8.97 21.53 12.02
CA ILE A 56 8.94 20.27 12.76
C ILE A 56 9.14 20.48 14.26
N ASP A 57 8.40 19.72 15.05
CA ASP A 57 8.63 19.56 16.49
C ASP A 57 9.04 18.12 16.80
N ILE A 58 9.97 17.95 17.74
CA ILE A 58 10.35 16.65 18.27
C ILE A 58 9.72 16.48 19.64
N LEU A 59 8.86 15.47 19.77
CA LEU A 59 8.20 15.10 21.01
C LEU A 59 8.83 13.82 21.56
N ILE A 60 9.50 13.93 22.70
CA ILE A 60 10.04 12.79 23.43
C ILE A 60 9.03 12.42 24.51
N LEU A 61 8.44 11.23 24.42
CA LEU A 61 7.42 10.76 25.35
C LEU A 61 8.08 10.06 26.54
N GLU A 62 7.52 10.29 27.72
CA GLU A 62 7.95 9.66 28.97
C GLU A 62 7.52 8.17 29.06
N SER A 63 8.04 7.34 28.14
CA SER A 63 7.83 5.89 28.11
C SER A 63 9.14 5.11 28.22
N TYR A 64 9.05 3.80 28.47
CA TYR A 64 10.22 2.92 28.51
C TYR A 64 10.02 1.64 27.67
N PRO A 65 10.81 1.41 26.61
CA PRO A 65 11.80 2.34 26.05
C PRO A 65 11.14 3.65 25.56
N VAL A 66 11.96 4.68 25.39
CA VAL A 66 11.49 6.01 24.96
C VAL A 66 10.79 5.91 23.60
N GLN A 67 9.72 6.67 23.45
CA GLN A 67 9.07 6.90 22.16
C GLN A 67 9.34 8.33 21.73
N VAL A 68 9.73 8.51 20.47
CA VAL A 68 9.98 9.84 19.89
C VAL A 68 9.07 10.02 18.70
N HIS A 69 8.29 11.08 18.71
CA HIS A 69 7.44 11.48 17.59
C HIS A 69 7.99 12.76 16.96
N VAL A 70 7.87 12.88 15.65
CA VAL A 70 8.09 14.13 14.93
C VAL A 70 6.74 14.64 14.48
N VAL A 71 6.39 15.87 14.85
CA VAL A 71 5.19 16.53 14.34
C VAL A 71 5.63 17.44 13.22
N ALA A 72 5.26 17.12 11.98
CA ALA A 72 5.56 17.91 10.80
C ALA A 72 4.35 18.73 10.39
N ARG A 73 4.54 20.03 10.15
CA ARG A 73 3.48 20.95 9.71
C ARG A 73 3.86 21.66 8.42
N GLY A 74 2.86 21.98 7.61
CA GLY A 74 3.07 22.73 6.38
C GLY A 74 1.78 23.03 5.62
N GLN A 75 1.90 23.35 4.33
CA GLN A 75 0.77 23.74 3.48
C GLN A 75 0.77 23.01 2.14
N LEU A 76 -0.25 22.20 1.87
CA LEU A 76 -0.46 21.58 0.56
C LEU A 76 -0.96 22.61 -0.47
N SER A 77 -0.69 22.37 -1.75
CA SER A 77 -0.94 23.33 -2.84
C SER A 77 -2.42 23.58 -3.16
N ASP A 78 -3.29 22.67 -2.75
CA ASP A 78 -4.72 22.68 -3.04
C ASP A 78 -5.47 21.76 -2.05
N ALA A 79 -6.80 21.76 -2.15
CA ALA A 79 -7.66 20.98 -1.26
C ALA A 79 -7.80 19.48 -1.60
N ALA A 80 -7.24 19.00 -2.72
CA ALA A 80 -7.32 17.59 -3.12
C ALA A 80 -6.00 16.83 -2.95
N THR A 81 -4.89 17.54 -2.75
CA THR A 81 -3.63 16.92 -2.35
C THR A 81 -3.74 16.44 -0.91
N VAL A 82 -3.25 15.23 -0.64
CA VAL A 82 -3.25 14.61 0.69
C VAL A 82 -1.88 14.04 1.01
N ILE A 83 -1.60 13.80 2.30
CA ILE A 83 -0.45 12.98 2.72
C ILE A 83 -0.76 11.52 2.38
N ASP A 84 0.18 10.84 1.72
CA ASP A 84 -0.01 9.49 1.17
C ASP A 84 0.96 8.45 1.76
N GLY A 85 2.01 8.91 2.44
CA GLY A 85 2.90 7.98 3.11
C GLY A 85 4.09 8.65 3.78
N VAL A 86 4.78 7.85 4.59
CA VAL A 86 6.00 8.25 5.28
C VAL A 86 7.03 7.12 5.17
N THR A 87 8.25 7.47 4.79
CA THR A 87 9.40 6.56 4.86
C THR A 87 10.47 7.13 5.79
N GLN A 88 11.20 6.25 6.46
CA GLN A 88 12.28 6.63 7.36
C GLN A 88 13.56 5.87 6.99
N GLU A 89 14.68 6.57 7.01
CA GLU A 89 16.00 5.97 6.87
C GLU A 89 17.01 6.64 7.79
N ARG A 90 18.05 5.90 8.17
CA ARG A 90 19.19 6.45 8.90
C ARG A 90 20.39 6.53 7.96
N ALA A 91 20.97 7.72 7.85
CA ALA A 91 22.21 7.98 7.12
C ALA A 91 23.24 8.59 8.08
N GLY A 92 24.07 7.75 8.71
CA GLY A 92 25.00 8.19 9.74
C GLY A 92 24.26 8.75 10.96
N ASP A 93 24.49 10.03 11.27
CA ASP A 93 23.85 10.74 12.37
C ASP A 93 22.60 11.53 11.92
N THR A 94 22.13 11.31 10.69
CA THR A 94 20.89 11.89 10.18
C THR A 94 19.79 10.84 10.10
N ILE A 95 18.65 11.11 10.73
CA ILE A 95 17.41 10.38 10.54
C ILE A 95 16.61 11.14 9.50
N ARG A 96 16.49 10.60 8.27
CA ARG A 96 15.66 11.21 7.23
C ARG A 96 14.26 10.64 7.28
N VAL A 97 13.30 11.53 7.32
CA VAL A 97 11.88 11.24 7.22
C VAL A 97 11.40 11.89 5.92
N ARG A 98 10.83 11.07 5.03
CA ARG A 98 10.21 11.56 3.81
C ARG A 98 8.71 11.40 3.91
N VAL A 99 8.01 12.54 3.92
CA VAL A 99 6.55 12.61 3.92
C VAL A 99 6.12 12.85 2.49
N TYR A 100 5.31 11.95 1.94
CA TYR A 100 4.86 12.00 0.56
C TYR A 100 3.43 12.51 0.48
N THR A 101 3.13 13.14 -0.65
CA THR A 101 1.79 13.55 -1.03
C THR A 101 1.33 12.82 -2.26
N ALA A 102 0.03 12.55 -2.33
CA ALA A 102 -0.64 12.14 -3.55
C ALA A 102 -1.74 13.13 -3.90
N ARG A 103 -2.01 13.22 -5.20
CA ARG A 103 -3.15 13.97 -5.74
C ARG A 103 -3.76 13.17 -6.87
N ASP A 104 -5.08 13.00 -6.83
CA ASP A 104 -5.85 12.45 -7.93
C ASP A 104 -5.78 13.42 -9.13
N PRO A 105 -5.28 12.98 -10.30
CA PRO A 105 -5.14 13.84 -11.47
C PRO A 105 -6.47 14.34 -12.02
N ASP A 106 -7.57 13.63 -11.75
CA ASP A 106 -8.92 13.99 -12.21
C ASP A 106 -9.68 14.86 -11.17
N ALA A 107 -9.07 15.11 -10.00
CA ALA A 107 -9.70 15.90 -8.94
C ALA A 107 -9.76 17.39 -9.30
N ILE A 108 -10.99 17.91 -9.35
CA ILE A 108 -11.27 19.34 -9.46
C ILE A 108 -11.32 19.95 -8.06
N ALA A 109 -10.28 20.71 -7.72
CA ALA A 109 -10.11 21.31 -6.40
C ALA A 109 -9.86 22.81 -6.46
N ALA A 110 -10.32 23.51 -5.42
CA ALA A 110 -9.97 24.90 -5.20
C ALA A 110 -8.44 25.05 -5.04
N GLN A 111 -7.87 26.06 -5.69
CA GLN A 111 -6.45 26.41 -5.59
C GLN A 111 -6.22 27.23 -4.32
N VAL A 112 -6.23 26.56 -3.18
CA VAL A 112 -6.05 27.16 -1.85
C VAL A 112 -5.03 26.35 -1.06
N LEU A 113 -4.13 27.06 -0.39
CA LEU A 113 -3.18 26.42 0.52
C LEU A 113 -3.95 25.72 1.64
N THR A 114 -3.73 24.42 1.77
CA THR A 114 -4.41 23.58 2.75
C THR A 114 -3.41 23.14 3.81
N PRO A 115 -3.57 23.56 5.09
CA PRO A 115 -2.66 23.17 6.14
C PRO A 115 -2.70 21.66 6.38
N PHE A 116 -1.54 21.08 6.70
CA PHE A 116 -1.46 19.73 7.24
C PHE A 116 -0.62 19.70 8.51
N GLU A 117 -0.92 18.71 9.36
CA GLU A 117 -0.12 18.34 10.51
C GLU A 117 -0.06 16.80 10.56
N GLU A 118 1.15 16.25 10.54
CA GLU A 118 1.38 14.81 10.56
C GLU A 118 2.25 14.43 11.76
N THR A 119 1.76 13.51 12.59
CA THR A 119 2.52 13.01 13.76
C THR A 119 3.15 11.66 13.42
N ILE A 120 4.48 11.65 13.33
CA ILE A 120 5.27 10.54 12.81
C ILE A 120 6.05 9.89 13.95
N PRO A 121 5.70 8.66 14.39
CA PRO A 121 6.52 7.93 15.35
C PRO A 121 7.84 7.49 14.69
N LEU A 122 8.98 7.80 15.31
CA LEU A 122 10.28 7.35 14.82
C LEU A 122 10.52 5.89 15.20
N ASP A 123 10.85 5.06 14.21
CA ASP A 123 11.20 3.65 14.44
C ASP A 123 12.67 3.52 14.90
N LEU A 124 12.96 3.94 16.13
CA LEU A 124 14.33 3.95 16.67
C LEU A 124 14.99 2.58 16.58
N ARG A 125 14.23 1.49 16.76
CA ARG A 125 14.75 0.12 16.70
C ARG A 125 15.02 -0.33 15.27
N GLY A 126 14.06 -0.15 14.36
CA GLY A 126 14.23 -0.50 12.95
C GLY A 126 15.32 0.31 12.26
N LEU A 127 15.56 1.54 12.72
CA LEU A 127 16.65 2.41 12.26
C LEU A 127 18.00 2.11 12.95
N GLY A 128 18.04 1.17 13.89
CA GLY A 128 19.27 0.78 14.61
C GLY A 128 19.90 1.93 15.39
N ILE A 129 19.08 2.80 15.98
CA ILE A 129 19.53 3.97 16.74
C ILE A 129 20.24 3.54 18.02
N VAL A 130 21.39 4.16 18.26
CA VAL A 130 22.21 3.99 19.48
C VAL A 130 22.31 5.32 20.21
N PRO A 131 22.72 5.35 21.50
CA PRO A 131 22.89 6.60 22.23
C PRO A 131 23.81 7.57 21.50
N GLY A 132 23.42 8.84 21.41
CA GLY A 132 24.13 9.84 20.63
C GLY A 132 23.28 11.05 20.26
N VAL A 133 23.86 11.90 19.42
CA VAL A 133 23.22 13.11 18.89
C VAL A 133 22.93 12.88 17.41
N TYR A 134 21.70 13.16 17.03
CA TYR A 134 21.19 13.00 15.67
C TYR A 134 20.60 14.31 15.16
N THR A 135 20.54 14.43 13.84
CA THR A 135 19.70 15.42 13.15
C THR A 135 18.51 14.69 12.53
N VAL A 136 17.30 15.10 12.87
CA VAL A 136 16.09 14.67 12.16
C VAL A 136 15.90 15.61 10.98
N ASP A 137 15.84 15.08 9.75
CA ASP A 137 15.54 15.81 8.50
C ASP A 137 14.19 15.34 7.99
N VAL A 138 13.16 16.20 8.06
CA VAL A 138 11.86 15.96 7.44
C VAL A 138 11.73 16.84 6.20
N ASN A 139 11.80 16.23 5.02
CA ASN A 139 11.71 16.93 3.73
C ASN A 139 12.58 18.20 3.59
N GLY A 140 13.73 18.26 4.28
CA GLY A 140 14.67 19.39 4.26
C GLY A 140 14.62 20.29 5.51
N VAL A 141 13.57 20.18 6.34
CA VAL A 141 13.50 20.89 7.63
C VAL A 141 14.16 20.04 8.70
N THR A 142 15.06 20.63 9.49
CA THR A 142 15.92 19.87 10.40
C THR A 142 15.79 20.29 11.86
N ALA A 143 15.87 19.32 12.78
CA ALA A 143 15.91 19.56 14.22
C ALA A 143 16.85 18.55 14.93
N PRO A 144 17.51 18.95 16.02
CA PRO A 144 18.40 18.05 16.76
C PRO A 144 17.62 17.07 17.65
N LEU A 145 18.11 15.84 17.75
CA LEU A 145 17.61 14.82 18.67
C LEU A 145 18.79 14.25 19.46
N THR A 146 18.74 14.31 20.79
CA THR A 146 19.74 13.67 21.66
C THR A 146 19.10 12.51 22.39
N LEU A 147 19.78 11.35 22.39
CA LEU A 147 19.30 10.12 23.01
C LEU A 147 20.38 9.53 23.91
N ASP A 148 20.00 9.27 25.16
CA ASP A 148 20.87 8.62 26.15
C ASP A 148 20.65 7.10 26.21
N ALA A 149 21.63 6.37 26.76
CA ALA A 149 21.55 4.91 26.93
C ALA A 149 20.31 4.46 27.72
N THR A 150 20.00 5.19 28.80
CA THR A 150 18.85 4.91 29.66
C THR A 150 17.51 5.07 28.94
N MET A 151 17.43 5.92 27.91
CA MET A 151 16.20 6.12 27.14
C MET A 151 15.91 4.93 26.21
N LEU A 152 16.95 4.26 25.71
CA LEU A 152 16.82 3.17 24.74
C LEU A 152 16.62 1.79 25.39
N GLY A 153 16.63 1.73 26.71
CA GLY A 153 16.44 0.50 27.47
C GLY A 153 17.70 -0.33 27.67
N HIS A 154 18.87 0.30 27.60
CA HIS A 154 20.19 -0.29 27.83
C HIS A 154 20.72 0.00 29.24
#